data_AF-A0A0L7L2I6-F1
#
_entry.id   AF-A0A0L7L2I6-F1
#
_cell.length_a   1.000
_cell.length_b   1.000
_cell.length_c   1.000
_cell.angle_alpha   90.00
_cell.angle_beta   90.00
_cell.angle_gamma   90.00
#
_symmetry.space_group_name_H-M   'P 1'
#
loop_
_entity.id
_entity.type
_entity.pdbx_description
1 polymer ?
#
loop_
_entity_poly.entity_id
_entity_poly.type
_entity_poly.pdbx_seq_one_letter_code
_entity_poly.pdbx_strand_id
1 'polypeptide(L)'
;MADDAAGPSGMNLGGVISEKLSDTIKNMDIMTVLQKMVATTPEDEESEEIRQKLQGVLAQFNSLSDDEKETFTAKIKEGLASKISARLQDPNSMDLSGLEEAIGTAIMNQIYMVAAAILFFIIIIGMFF
;
A
#
# COMPACT_ATOMS: atom_id res chain seq x y z
N MET A 1 31.18 -15.76 -26.39
CA MET A 1 30.94 -14.32 -26.63
C MET A 1 29.43 -14.20 -26.78
N ALA A 2 28.71 -14.20 -25.66
CA ALA A 2 28.42 -13.04 -24.81
C ALA A 2 27.45 -12.09 -25.51
N ASP A 3 26.17 -12.26 -25.19
CA ASP A 3 25.28 -11.14 -24.86
C ASP A 3 24.08 -11.70 -24.06
N ASP A 4 24.36 -12.05 -22.80
CA ASP A 4 23.33 -12.12 -21.77
C ASP A 4 22.82 -10.68 -21.59
N ALA A 5 21.79 -10.32 -22.35
CA ALA A 5 20.99 -9.13 -22.09
C ALA A 5 20.20 -9.38 -20.80
N ALA A 6 20.90 -9.30 -19.68
CA ALA A 6 20.32 -9.13 -18.37
C ALA A 6 19.47 -7.84 -18.41
N GLY A 7 18.16 -8.03 -18.57
CA GLY A 7 17.18 -6.95 -18.44
C GLY A 7 17.43 -6.19 -17.14
N PRO A 8 17.23 -4.86 -17.15
CA PRO A 8 17.57 -4.01 -16.02
C PRO A 8 16.89 -4.57 -14.78
N SER A 9 17.71 -4.86 -13.77
CA SER A 9 17.36 -5.36 -12.45
C SER A 9 15.88 -5.14 -12.14
N GLY A 10 15.10 -6.22 -12.23
CA GLY A 10 13.68 -6.19 -11.92
C GLY A 10 13.51 -5.54 -10.56
N MET A 11 13.03 -4.30 -10.57
CA MET A 11 12.72 -3.57 -9.35
C MET A 11 11.80 -4.48 -8.56
N ASN A 12 12.22 -4.87 -7.36
CA ASN A 12 11.45 -5.79 -6.53
C ASN A 12 10.24 -4.99 -6.00
N LEU A 13 9.26 -4.76 -6.88
CA LEU A 13 8.10 -3.90 -6.66
C LEU A 13 7.33 -4.36 -5.43
N GLY A 14 7.24 -5.68 -5.21
CA GLY A 14 6.71 -6.26 -3.98
C GLY A 14 7.44 -5.81 -2.71
N GLY A 15 8.77 -5.65 -2.76
CA GLY A 15 9.58 -5.11 -1.66
C GLY A 15 9.26 -3.64 -1.37
N VAL A 16 9.21 -2.80 -2.40
CA VAL A 16 8.91 -1.37 -2.26
C VAL A 16 7.47 -1.13 -1.79
N ILE A 17 6.53 -1.92 -2.29
CA ILE A 17 5.11 -1.86 -1.89
C ILE A 17 4.95 -2.33 -0.44
N SER A 18 5.61 -3.42 -0.05
CA SER A 18 5.62 -3.92 1.33
C SER A 18 6.17 -2.88 2.30
N GLU A 19 7.24 -2.19 1.93
CA GLU A 19 7.86 -1.14 2.76
C GLU A 19 6.91 0.05 2.95
N LYS A 20 6.27 0.54 1.87
CA LYS A 20 5.27 1.61 1.95
C LYS A 20 4.02 1.22 2.74
N LEU A 21 3.54 -0.01 2.60
CA LEU A 21 2.40 -0.52 3.37
C LEU A 21 2.75 -0.66 4.86
N SER A 22 3.94 -1.16 5.17
CA SER A 22 4.46 -1.24 6.54
C SER A 22 4.54 0.14 7.18
N ASP A 23 5.07 1.13 6.46
CA ASP A 23 5.16 2.51 6.95
C ASP A 23 3.78 3.16 7.11
N THR A 24 2.83 2.84 6.24
CA THR A 24 1.44 3.28 6.39
C THR A 24 0.82 2.71 7.68
N ILE A 25 1.06 1.44 8.00
CA ILE A 25 0.56 0.82 9.24
C ILE A 25 1.20 1.41 10.48
N LYS A 26 2.52 1.64 10.46
CA LYS A 26 3.24 2.26 11.59
C LYS A 26 2.69 3.64 11.93
N ASN A 27 2.36 4.43 10.90
CA ASN A 27 1.79 5.77 11.04
C ASN A 27 0.26 5.79 11.16
N MET A 28 -0.39 4.62 11.14
CA MET A 28 -1.85 4.55 11.21
C MET A 28 -2.35 4.94 12.61
N ASP A 29 -3.34 5.81 12.63
CA ASP A 29 -4.12 6.08 13.83
C ASP A 29 -5.23 5.01 13.97
N ILE A 30 -4.90 3.95 14.69
CA ILE A 30 -5.79 2.80 14.92
C ILE A 30 -7.11 3.22 15.58
N MET A 31 -7.09 4.24 16.43
CA MET A 31 -8.29 4.76 17.08
C MET A 31 -9.23 5.37 16.03
N THR A 32 -8.71 6.28 15.20
CA THR A 32 -9.50 6.91 14.14
C THR A 32 -10.04 5.87 13.15
N VAL A 33 -9.26 4.83 12.83
CA VAL A 33 -9.71 3.75 11.93
C VAL A 33 -10.83 2.93 12.57
N LEU A 34 -10.70 2.52 13.84
CA LEU A 34 -11.75 1.80 14.56
C LEU A 34 -13.04 2.62 14.66
N GLN A 35 -12.94 3.91 15.00
CA GLN A 35 -14.08 4.81 15.06
C GLN A 35 -14.79 4.94 13.70
N LYS A 36 -14.03 5.08 12.61
CA LYS A 36 -14.59 5.16 11.26
C LYS A 36 -15.29 3.87 10.86
N MET A 37 -14.70 2.71 11.12
CA MET A 37 -15.32 1.42 10.79
C MET A 37 -16.60 1.17 11.57
N VAL A 38 -16.67 1.61 12.83
CA VAL A 38 -17.90 1.56 13.64
C VAL A 38 -18.96 2.55 13.15
N ALA A 39 -18.54 3.72 12.65
CA ALA A 39 -19.44 4.76 12.17
C ALA A 39 -20.02 4.46 10.77
N THR A 40 -19.39 3.55 10.01
CA THR A 40 -19.90 3.10 8.72
C THR A 40 -21.21 2.32 8.91
N THR A 41 -22.23 2.66 8.12
CA THR A 41 -23.48 1.92 8.08
C THR A 41 -23.25 0.56 7.42
N PRO A 42 -23.56 -0.57 8.09
CA PRO A 42 -23.40 -1.89 7.51
C PRO A 42 -24.46 -2.13 6.44
N GLU A 43 -24.04 -2.79 5.36
CA GLU A 43 -24.88 -3.08 4.20
C GLU A 43 -25.57 -4.44 4.31
N ASP A 44 -25.12 -5.28 5.26
CA ASP A 44 -25.53 -6.67 5.45
C ASP A 44 -25.39 -7.10 6.93
N GLU A 45 -25.96 -8.26 7.27
CA GLU A 45 -25.97 -8.80 8.64
C GLU A 45 -24.57 -9.14 9.17
N GLU A 46 -23.65 -9.60 8.30
CA GLU A 46 -22.27 -9.90 8.69
C GLU A 46 -21.51 -8.61 9.04
N SER A 47 -21.72 -7.55 8.26
CA SER A 47 -21.19 -6.22 8.52
C SER A 47 -21.73 -5.63 9.84
N GLU A 48 -23.00 -5.87 10.19
CA GLU A 48 -23.57 -5.43 11.47
C GLU A 48 -22.96 -6.19 12.66
N GLU A 49 -22.75 -7.51 12.54
CA GLU A 49 -22.01 -8.28 13.56
C GLU A 49 -20.57 -7.80 13.75
N ILE A 50 -19.87 -7.51 12.65
CA ILE A 50 -18.51 -6.97 12.68
C ILE A 50 -18.53 -5.60 13.36
N ARG A 51 -19.50 -4.74 13.04
CA ARG A 51 -19.65 -3.43 13.68
C ARG A 51 -19.82 -3.55 15.20
N GLN A 52 -20.65 -4.49 15.67
CA GLN A 52 -20.85 -4.73 17.10
C GLN A 52 -19.58 -5.22 17.79
N LYS A 53 -18.83 -6.13 17.16
CA LYS A 53 -17.52 -6.60 17.67
C LYS A 53 -16.52 -5.44 17.76
N LEU A 54 -16.47 -4.59 16.73
CA LEU A 54 -15.60 -3.41 16.71
C LEU A 54 -16.00 -2.38 17.77
N GLN A 55 -17.29 -2.20 18.05
CA GLN A 55 -17.78 -1.38 19.16
C GLN A 55 -17.28 -1.91 20.51
N GLY A 56 -17.33 -3.23 20.72
CA GLY A 56 -16.79 -3.87 21.92
C GLY A 56 -15.29 -3.63 22.09
N VAL A 57 -14.52 -3.76 21.01
CA VAL A 57 -13.07 -3.48 21.00
C VAL A 57 -12.79 -2.00 21.29
N LEU A 58 -13.58 -1.08 20.73
CA LEU A 58 -13.44 0.35 20.96
C LEU A 58 -13.76 0.73 22.42
N ALA A 59 -14.80 0.14 23.00
CA ALA A 59 -15.16 0.35 24.40
C ALA A 59 -14.05 -0.18 25.33
N GLN A 60 -13.53 -1.36 25.04
CA GLN A 60 -12.42 -1.95 25.80
C GLN A 60 -11.17 -1.07 25.69
N PHE A 61 -10.80 -0.60 24.50
CA PHE A 61 -9.68 0.32 24.31
C PHE A 61 -9.84 1.63 25.09
N ASN A 62 -11.04 2.22 25.11
CA ASN A 62 -11.30 3.45 25.86
C ASN A 62 -11.21 3.25 27.38
N SER A 63 -11.42 2.02 27.85
CA SER A 63 -11.32 1.65 29.27
C SER A 63 -9.88 1.36 29.73
N LEU A 64 -8.94 1.20 28.80
CA LEU A 64 -7.53 0.97 29.11
C LEU A 64 -6.86 2.25 29.63
N SER A 65 -5.83 2.08 30.45
CA SER A 65 -4.90 3.18 30.78
C SER A 65 -4.07 3.58 29.56
N ASP A 66 -3.47 4.77 29.57
CA ASP A 66 -2.75 5.28 28.39
C ASP A 66 -1.54 4.40 27.99
N ASP A 67 -0.85 3.81 28.97
CA ASP A 67 0.24 2.84 28.75
C ASP A 67 -0.28 1.52 28.11
N GLU A 68 -1.46 1.08 28.52
CA GLU A 68 -2.11 -0.11 27.96
C GLU A 68 -2.66 0.16 26.55
N LYS A 69 -3.15 1.37 26.28
CA LYS A 69 -3.54 1.81 24.94
C LYS A 69 -2.35 1.79 23.99
N GLU A 70 -1.20 2.31 24.41
CA GLU A 70 0.03 2.28 23.61
C GLU A 70 0.43 0.84 23.29
N THR A 71 0.41 -0.04 24.30
CA THR A 71 0.70 -1.47 24.14
C THR A 71 -0.29 -2.16 23.19
N PHE A 72 -1.58 -1.85 23.30
CA PHE A 72 -2.61 -2.38 22.42
C PHE A 72 -2.39 -1.91 20.97
N THR A 73 -2.18 -0.62 20.77
CA THR A 73 -1.90 -0.04 19.45
C THR A 73 -0.65 -0.65 18.83
N ALA A 74 0.43 -0.84 19.60
CA ALA A 74 1.65 -1.48 19.15
C ALA A 74 1.38 -2.92 18.66
N LYS A 75 0.66 -3.73 19.44
CA LYS A 75 0.31 -5.10 19.07
C LYS A 75 -0.58 -5.18 17.82
N ILE A 76 -1.53 -4.27 17.67
CA ILE A 76 -2.38 -4.20 16.46
C ILE A 76 -1.52 -3.83 15.24
N LYS A 77 -0.67 -2.81 15.35
CA LYS A 77 0.23 -2.40 14.26
C LYS A 77 1.17 -3.53 13.85
N GLU A 78 1.77 -4.20 14.82
CA GLU A 78 2.67 -5.34 14.59
C GLU A 78 1.92 -6.51 13.92
N GLY A 79 0.73 -6.85 14.42
CA GLY A 79 -0.10 -7.90 13.83
C GLY A 79 -0.56 -7.59 12.41
N LEU A 80 -0.93 -6.33 12.13
CA LEU A 80 -1.29 -5.88 10.79
C LEU A 80 -0.08 -5.89 9.85
N ALA A 81 1.07 -5.38 10.29
CA ALA A 81 2.31 -5.42 9.52
C ALA A 81 2.72 -6.86 9.20
N SER A 82 2.70 -7.76 10.18
CA SER A 82 3.02 -9.18 9.97
C SER A 82 2.04 -9.85 9.00
N LYS A 83 0.73 -9.62 9.14
CA LYS A 83 -0.28 -10.18 8.21
C LYS A 83 -0.14 -9.64 6.80
N ILE A 84 0.10 -8.34 6.62
CA ILE A 84 0.30 -7.76 5.29
C ILE A 84 1.59 -8.29 4.68
N SER A 85 2.70 -8.32 5.44
CA SER A 85 3.94 -8.91 4.96
C SER A 85 3.77 -10.38 4.59
N ALA A 86 3.01 -11.17 5.36
CA ALA A 86 2.73 -12.57 5.03
C ALA A 86 1.88 -12.71 3.76
N ARG A 87 0.87 -11.87 3.56
CA ARG A 87 0.03 -11.85 2.35
C ARG A 87 0.79 -11.40 1.11
N LEU A 88 1.69 -10.42 1.24
CA LEU A 88 2.54 -9.94 0.15
C LEU A 88 3.63 -10.94 -0.24
N GLN A 89 4.07 -11.78 0.70
CA GLN A 89 5.01 -12.86 0.45
C GLN A 89 4.35 -14.12 -0.12
N ASP A 90 3.03 -14.24 -0.03
CA ASP A 90 2.30 -15.37 -0.59
C ASP A 90 1.89 -15.06 -2.04
N PRO A 91 2.57 -15.66 -3.04
CA PRO A 91 2.35 -15.38 -4.45
C PRO A 91 0.95 -15.77 -4.96
N ASN A 92 0.16 -16.52 -4.18
CA ASN A 92 -1.21 -16.90 -4.54
C ASN A 92 -2.29 -16.07 -3.83
N SER A 93 -1.92 -15.21 -2.88
CA SER A 93 -2.90 -14.56 -2.00
C SER A 93 -3.29 -13.13 -2.41
N MET A 94 -2.52 -12.53 -3.31
CA MET A 94 -2.75 -11.20 -3.83
C MET A 94 -2.40 -11.22 -5.32
N ASP A 95 -3.41 -11.19 -6.19
CA ASP A 95 -3.19 -11.01 -7.63
C ASP A 95 -2.71 -9.58 -7.87
N LEU A 96 -1.40 -9.38 -7.68
CA LEU A 96 -0.71 -8.11 -7.89
C LEU A 96 -0.45 -7.86 -9.37
N SER A 97 -0.78 -8.81 -10.27
CA SER A 97 -0.57 -8.68 -11.72
C SER A 97 -1.24 -7.43 -12.26
N GLY A 98 -2.47 -7.14 -11.82
CA GLY A 98 -3.19 -5.92 -12.23
C GLY A 98 -2.60 -4.63 -11.66
N LEU A 99 -1.98 -4.68 -10.48
CA LEU A 99 -1.31 -3.52 -9.89
C LEU A 99 0.05 -3.27 -10.56
N GLU A 100 0.80 -4.34 -10.84
CA GLU A 100 2.09 -4.30 -11.51
C GLU A 100 1.94 -3.81 -12.96
N GLU A 101 0.90 -4.26 -13.67
CA GLU A 101 0.57 -3.77 -15.02
C GLU A 101 0.12 -2.30 -15.01
N ALA A 102 -0.71 -1.89 -14.05
CA ALA A 102 -1.16 -0.50 -13.92
C ALA A 102 0.00 0.45 -13.59
N ILE A 103 0.88 0.07 -12.65
CA ILE A 103 2.07 0.84 -12.29
C ILE A 103 3.08 0.85 -13.44
N GLY A 104 3.32 -0.30 -14.08
CA GLY A 104 4.20 -0.41 -15.24
C GLY A 104 3.74 0.47 -16.40
N THR A 105 2.44 0.47 -16.69
CA THR A 105 1.85 1.30 -17.76
C THR A 105 1.96 2.79 -17.44
N ALA A 106 1.70 3.19 -16.18
CA ALA A 106 1.82 4.58 -15.76
C ALA A 106 3.25 5.11 -15.86
N ILE A 107 4.24 4.33 -15.38
CA ILE A 107 5.67 4.67 -15.47
C ILE A 107 6.11 4.71 -16.94
N MET A 108 5.72 3.72 -17.74
CA MET A 108 6.06 3.66 -19.16
C MET A 108 5.53 4.88 -19.92
N ASN A 109 4.28 5.29 -19.67
CA ASN A 109 3.70 6.47 -20.30
C ASN A 109 4.42 7.76 -19.88
N GLN A 110 4.82 7.86 -18.61
CA GLN A 110 5.60 9.00 -18.11
C GLN A 110 6.99 9.07 -18.76
N ILE A 111 7.66 7.93 -18.93
CA ILE A 111 8.94 7.84 -19.66
C ILE A 111 8.77 8.25 -21.13
N TYR A 112 7.73 7.76 -21.81
CA TYR A 112 7.45 8.15 -23.21
C TYR A 112 7.17 9.64 -23.36
N MET A 113 6.42 10.23 -22.43
CA MET A 113 6.09 11.65 -22.48
C MET A 113 7.35 12.53 -22.28
N VAL A 114 8.24 12.16 -21.37
CA VAL A 114 9.52 12.83 -21.15
C VAL A 114 10.44 12.65 -22.36
N ALA A 115 10.53 11.44 -22.92
CA ALA A 115 11.33 11.17 -24.12
C ALA A 115 10.83 11.99 -25.33
N ALA A 116 9.52 12.07 -25.54
CA ALA A 116 8.91 12.87 -26.59
C ALA A 116 9.20 14.38 -26.41
N ALA A 117 9.12 14.89 -25.18
CA ALA A 117 9.43 16.28 -24.87
C ALA A 117 10.90 16.62 -25.16
N ILE A 118 11.84 15.74 -24.79
CA ILE A 118 13.27 15.90 -25.08
C ILE A 118 13.51 15.90 -26.59
N LEU A 119 12.91 14.95 -27.31
CA LEU A 119 13.06 14.83 -28.76
C LEU A 119 12.53 16.08 -29.49
N PHE A 120 11.36 16.57 -29.08
CA PHE A 120 10.80 17.81 -29.59
C PHE A 120 11.71 19.02 -29.34
N PHE A 121 12.32 19.09 -28.15
CA PHE A 121 13.26 20.16 -27.81
C PHE A 121 14.51 20.13 -28.69
N ILE A 122 15.05 18.95 -28.98
CA ILE A 122 16.20 18.77 -29.90
C ILE A 122 15.84 19.22 -31.32
N ILE A 123 14.64 18.89 -31.81
CA ILE A 123 14.18 19.32 -33.15
C ILE A 123 14.05 20.84 -33.24
N ILE A 124 13.51 21.49 -32.20
CA ILE A 124 13.44 22.95 -32.15
C ILE A 124 14.86 23.54 -32.20
N ILE A 125 15.76 23.09 -31.33
CA ILE A 125 17.13 23.59 -31.31
C ILE A 125 17.80 23.41 -32.68
N GLY A 126 17.67 22.23 -33.30
CA GLY A 126 18.26 21.94 -34.61
C GLY A 126 17.61 22.64 -35.81
N MET A 127 16.42 23.23 -35.66
CA MET A 127 15.77 24.04 -36.69
C MET A 127 16.18 25.52 -36.60
N PHE A 128 16.49 26.00 -35.39
CA PHE A 128 16.88 27.38 -35.12
C PHE A 128 18.40 27.63 -35.13
N PHE A 129 19.21 26.58 -35.31
CA PHE A 129 20.67 26.62 -35.44
C PHE A 129 21.11 26.12 -36.82
#